data_AF-A0A9D6PIQ2-F1
#
_entry.id   AF-A0A9D6PIQ2-F1
#
_cell.length_a   1.000
_cell.length_b   1.000
_cell.length_c   1.000
_cell.angle_alpha   90.00
_cell.angle_beta   90.00
_cell.angle_gamma   90.00
#
_symmetry.space_group_name_H-M   'P 1'
#
loop_
_entity.id
_entity.type
_entity.pdbx_description
1 polymer ?
#
loop_
_entity_poly.entity_id
_entity_poly.type
_entity_poly.pdbx_seq_one_letter_code
_entity_poly.pdbx_strand_id
1 'polypeptide(L)' 'MQIFDFKNDFVFKYVFGEERNEKLLISLLNALLRLEGSDKITWIQILNPFNQKEFDESKLSIVDVKAQDGLERQYNIEV' A
#
# COMPACT_ATOMS: atom_id res chain seq x y z
N MET A 1 27.85 -6.24 3.95
CA MET A 1 26.37 -6.31 3.93
C MET A 1 25.86 -4.92 4.20
N GLN A 2 25.20 -4.27 3.24
CA GLN A 2 24.55 -2.98 3.49
C GLN A 2 23.17 -3.25 4.08
N ILE A 3 22.86 -2.58 5.19
CA ILE A 3 21.54 -2.58 5.81
C ILE A 3 20.90 -1.26 5.42
N PHE A 4 19.70 -1.32 4.83
CA PHE A 4 18.91 -0.13 4.54
C PHE A 4 17.89 0.08 5.63
N ASP A 5 17.64 1.34 5.99
CA ASP A 5 16.55 1.69 6.90
C ASP A 5 15.22 1.33 6.23
N PHE A 6 14.29 0.80 7.02
CA PHE A 6 12.95 0.46 6.56
C PHE A 6 12.11 1.69 6.22
N LYS A 7 12.48 2.87 6.75
CA LYS A 7 11.90 4.17 6.36
C LYS A 7 12.37 4.66 4.99
N ASN A 8 13.25 3.92 4.32
CA ASN A 8 13.65 4.25 2.97
C ASN A 8 12.51 3.93 1.99
N ASP A 9 12.06 4.92 1.22
CA ASP A 9 10.94 4.82 0.28
C ASP A 9 11.12 3.66 -0.71
N PHE A 10 12.34 3.42 -1.21
CA PHE A 10 12.61 2.33 -2.15
C PHE A 10 12.46 0.97 -1.49
N VAL A 11 12.98 0.81 -0.26
CA VAL A 11 12.84 -0.44 0.50
C VAL A 11 11.39 -0.70 0.81
N PHE A 12 10.65 0.31 1.26
CA PHE A 12 9.24 0.17 1.57
C PHE A 12 8.42 -0.26 0.33
N LYS A 13 8.62 0.41 -0.81
CA LYS A 13 7.99 0.06 -2.10
C LYS A 13 8.35 -1.34 -2.55
N TYR A 14 9.61 -1.75 -2.42
CA TYR A 14 10.05 -3.08 -2.81
C TYR A 14 9.42 -4.19 -1.94
N VAL A 15 9.26 -3.92 -0.64
CA VAL A 15 8.69 -4.88 0.30
C VAL A 15 7.17 -4.95 0.19
N PHE A 16 6.46 -3.83 0.03
CA PHE A 16 4.99 -3.81 0.11
C PHE A 16 4.27 -3.47 -1.20
N GLY A 17 4.95 -2.90 -2.19
CA GLY A 17 4.37 -2.48 -3.46
C GLY A 17 4.37 -3.54 -4.56
N GLU A 18 4.75 -4.78 -4.26
CA GLU A 18 4.77 -5.88 -5.22
C GLU A 18 3.70 -6.94 -4.92
N GLU A 19 3.02 -7.43 -5.96
CA GLU A 19 1.98 -8.47 -5.83
C GLU A 19 2.50 -9.73 -5.12
N ARG A 20 3.73 -10.15 -5.40
CA ARG A 20 4.35 -11.32 -4.74
C ARG A 20 4.46 -11.17 -3.21
N ASN A 21 4.37 -9.94 -2.71
CA ASN A 21 4.51 -9.61 -1.30
C ASN A 21 3.16 -9.20 -0.65
N GLU A 22 2.03 -9.46 -1.30
CA GLU A 22 0.68 -9.10 -0.80
C GLU A 22 0.46 -9.46 0.69
N LYS A 23 0.96 -10.63 1.13
CA LYS A 23 0.78 -11.11 2.51
C LYS A 23 1.48 -10.24 3.54
N LEU A 24 2.60 -9.61 3.18
CA LEU A 24 3.31 -8.67 4.05
C LEU A 24 2.48 -7.40 4.22
N LEU A 25 1.92 -6.87 3.13
CA LEU A 25 1.07 -5.69 3.20
C LEU A 25 -0.23 -5.97 3.96
N ILE A 26 -0.87 -7.11 3.73
CA ILE A 26 -2.04 -7.57 4.53
C ILE A 26 -1.70 -7.59 6.02
N SER A 27 -0.55 -8.19 6.38
CA SER A 27 -0.14 -8.32 7.78
C SER A 27 0.10 -6.95 8.42
N LEU A 28 0.76 -6.04 7.69
CA LEU A 28 0.99 -4.67 8.13
C LEU A 28 -0.33 -3.92 8.35
N LEU A 29 -1.22 -3.92 7.35
CA LEU A 29 -2.49 -3.20 7.42
C LEU A 29 -3.39 -3.73 8.52
N ASN A 30 -3.53 -5.06 8.65
CA ASN A 30 -4.30 -5.66 9.73
C ASN A 30 -3.76 -5.25 11.11
N ALA A 31 -2.43 -5.21 11.28
CA ALA A 31 -1.81 -4.83 12.55
C ALA A 31 -1.96 -3.33 12.86
N LEU A 32 -1.69 -2.46 11.89
CA LEU A 32 -1.75 -1.00 12.08
C LEU A 32 -3.18 -0.50 12.28
N LEU A 33 -4.12 -1.02 11.48
CA LEU A 33 -5.52 -0.61 11.52
C LEU A 33 -6.38 -1.44 12.49
N ARG A 34 -5.78 -2.43 13.15
CA ARG A 34 -6.44 -3.36 14.09
C ARG A 34 -7.66 -4.03 13.48
N LEU A 35 -7.52 -4.51 12.25
CA LEU A 35 -8.59 -5.19 11.53
C LEU A 35 -8.67 -6.65 11.96
N GLU A 36 -9.80 -7.03 12.54
CA GLU A 36 -10.04 -8.34 13.14
C GLU A 36 -11.42 -8.87 12.74
N GLY A 37 -11.68 -10.15 12.99
CA GLY A 37 -12.98 -10.77 12.71
C GLY A 37 -13.39 -10.62 11.24
N SER A 38 -14.59 -10.07 11.02
CA SER A 38 -15.15 -9.81 9.69
C SER A 38 -14.42 -8.70 8.91
N ASP A 39 -13.72 -7.80 9.60
CA ASP A 39 -13.01 -6.69 8.97
C ASP A 39 -11.58 -7.05 8.54
N LYS A 40 -11.09 -8.22 8.96
CA LYS A 40 -9.73 -8.67 8.67
C LYS A 40 -9.52 -8.81 7.16
N ILE A 41 -8.46 -8.18 6.65
CA ILE A 41 -8.05 -8.32 5.26
C ILE A 41 -7.49 -9.74 5.05
N THR A 42 -8.03 -10.45 4.07
CA THR A 42 -7.59 -11.79 3.66
C THR A 42 -6.97 -11.82 2.27
N TRP A 43 -7.26 -10.80 1.46
CA TRP A 43 -6.75 -10.63 0.11
C TRP A 43 -6.68 -9.14 -0.24
N ILE A 44 -5.74 -8.79 -1.12
CA ILE A 44 -5.47 -7.44 -1.57
C ILE A 44 -4.98 -7.46 -3.02
N GLN A 45 -5.35 -6.45 -3.80
CA GLN A 45 -4.75 -6.15 -5.09
C GLN A 45 -3.89 -4.89 -4.95
N ILE A 46 -2.65 -4.95 -5.44
CA ILE A 46 -1.82 -3.76 -5.61
C ILE A 46 -2.33 -2.98 -6.82
N LEU A 47 -2.58 -1.69 -6.62
CA LEU A 47 -3.10 -0.79 -7.62
C LEU A 47 -2.02 0.12 -8.16
N ASN A 48 -2.35 0.79 -9.26
CA ASN A 48 -1.53 1.85 -9.80
C ASN A 48 -1.36 2.98 -8.75
N PRO A 49 -0.12 3.36 -8.38
CA PRO A 49 0.15 4.37 -7.35
C PRO A 49 -0.16 5.81 -7.81
N PHE A 50 -0.36 6.05 -9.11
CA PHE A 50 -0.76 7.36 -9.61
C PHE A 50 -2.17 7.71 -9.11
N ASN A 51 -2.32 8.92 -8.57
CA ASN A 51 -3.62 9.50 -8.29
C ASN A 51 -4.16 10.15 -9.57
N GLN A 52 -5.47 10.04 -9.78
CA GLN A 52 -6.12 10.75 -10.88
C GLN A 52 -6.00 12.26 -10.65
N LYS A 53 -5.74 12.99 -11.74
CA LYS A 53 -5.78 14.45 -11.70
C LYS A 53 -7.23 14.90 -11.61
N GLU A 54 -7.54 15.74 -10.62
CA GLU A 54 -8.87 16.36 -10.52
C GLU A 54 -9.03 17.54 -11.50
N PHE A 55 -7.92 18.16 -11.93
CA PHE A 55 -7.89 19.29 -12.86
C PHE A 55 -6.66 19.22 -13.77
N ASP A 56 -6.74 19.75 -15.00
CA ASP A 56 -5.63 19.71 -15.97
C ASP A 56 -4.33 20.35 -15.42
N GLU A 57 -4.48 21.42 -14.63
CA GLU A 57 -3.38 22.15 -14.00
C GLU A 57 -2.83 21.47 -12.74
N SER A 58 -3.50 20.43 -12.22
CA SER A 58 -3.05 19.73 -11.02
C SER A 58 -1.76 18.94 -11.28
N LYS A 59 -0.86 18.93 -10.29
CA LYS A 59 0.30 18.05 -10.30
C LYS A 59 -0.16 16.60 -10.15
N LEU A 60 0.38 15.72 -10.99
CA LEU A 60 0.20 14.28 -10.82
C LEU A 60 0.86 13.89 -9.49
N SER A 61 0.08 13.35 -8.55
CA SER A 61 0.62 12.81 -7.30
C SER A 61 0.72 11.29 -7.37
N ILE A 62 1.72 10.75 -6.70
CA ILE A 62 2.05 9.33 -6.65
C ILE A 62 2.16 8.98 -5.18
N VAL A 63 1.41 7.98 -4.72
CA VAL A 63 1.55 7.44 -3.36
C VAL A 63 2.61 6.34 -3.35
N ASP A 64 3.19 6.03 -2.18
CA ASP A 64 4.19 4.96 -2.12
C ASP A 64 3.62 3.58 -2.49
N VAL A 65 2.46 3.23 -1.93
CA VAL A 65 1.72 2.00 -2.26
C VAL A 65 0.23 2.30 -2.28
N LYS A 66 -0.46 1.78 -3.31
CA LYS A 66 -1.91 1.81 -3.39
C LYS A 66 -2.46 0.41 -3.47
N ALA A 67 -3.57 0.15 -2.78
CA ALA A 67 -4.16 -1.16 -2.73
C ALA A 67 -5.67 -1.15 -2.52
N GLN A 68 -6.32 -2.25 -2.89
CA GLN A 68 -7.74 -2.51 -2.61
C GLN A 68 -7.93 -3.92 -2.05
N ASP A 69 -8.77 -4.08 -1.03
CA ASP A 69 -9.10 -5.38 -0.47
C ASP A 69 -10.36 -6.02 -1.08
N GLY A 70 -10.69 -7.23 -0.62
CA GLY A 70 -11.89 -7.96 -1.05
C GLY A 70 -13.24 -7.34 -0.63
N LEU A 71 -13.24 -6.30 0.21
CA LEU A 71 -14.42 -5.52 0.59
C LEU A 71 -14.48 -4.18 -0.16
N GLU A 72 -13.69 -4.04 -1.23
CA GLU A 72 -13.54 -2.85 -2.06
C GLU A 72 -12.95 -1.62 -1.33
N ARG A 73 -12.42 -1.78 -0.11
CA ARG A 73 -11.78 -0.69 0.64
C ARG A 73 -10.44 -0.36 0.00
N GLN A 74 -10.20 0.92 -0.27
CA GLN A 74 -8.93 1.40 -0.82
C GLN A 74 -8.00 1.93 0.28
N TYR A 75 -6.72 1.59 0.15
CA TYR A 75 -5.65 1.99 1.04
C TYR A 75 -4.59 2.75 0.25
N ASN A 76 -4.33 4.00 0.66
CA ASN A 76 -3.20 4.80 0.21
C ASN A 76 -2.18 4.82 1.34
N ILE A 77 -0.97 4.33 1.09
CA ILE A 77 0.10 4.24 2.07
C ILE A 77 1.24 5.18 1.66
N GLU A 78 1.73 5.96 2.64
CA GLU A 78 2.85 6.92 2.52
C GLU A 78 3.78 6.73 3.74
N VAL A 79 5.10 6.84 3.52
CA VAL A 79 6.14 6.64 4.56
C VAL A 79 7.11 7.81 4.65
#